data_AF-A0A3A6QAE5-F1
#
_entry.id   AF-A0A3A6QAE5-F1
#
_cell.length_a   1.000
_cell.length_b   1.000
_cell.length_c   1.000
_cell.angle_alpha   90.00
_cell.angle_beta   90.00
_cell.angle_gamma   90.00
#
_symmetry.space_group_name_H-M   'P 1'
#
loop_
_entity.id
_entity.type
_entity.pdbx_description
1 polymer ?
#
loop_
_entity_poly.entity_id
_entity_poly.type
_entity_poly.pdbx_seq_one_letter_code
_entity_poly.pdbx_strand_id
1 'polypeptide(L)'
;MADGDVLVDTAMMLPNGERVRLFAVESSEYPGGVNYRFQHYDPETGAEFLRYDNTRIPTHGAGYHHRHAWIGGEESVIAIEFVDLETHLTRFETEIRANDRE
;
A
#
# COMPACT_ATOMS: atom_id res chain seq x y z
N MET A 1 13.54 -16.26 -11.20
CA MET A 1 13.63 -15.07 -10.35
C MET A 1 13.76 -15.57 -8.92
N ALA A 2 14.45 -14.83 -8.06
CA ALA A 2 14.81 -15.27 -6.72
C ALA A 2 14.16 -14.33 -5.71
N ASP A 3 13.71 -14.88 -4.59
CA ASP A 3 13.15 -14.10 -3.48
C ASP A 3 14.09 -12.94 -3.12
N GLY A 4 13.52 -11.74 -3.00
CA GLY A 4 14.24 -10.51 -2.69
C GLY A 4 14.52 -9.60 -3.89
N ASP A 5 14.14 -9.97 -5.12
CA ASP A 5 14.25 -9.08 -6.27
C ASP A 5 13.31 -7.87 -6.13
N VAL A 6 13.82 -6.65 -6.33
CA VAL A 6 13.04 -5.43 -6.16
C VAL A 6 12.20 -5.19 -7.41
N LEU A 7 10.89 -5.33 -7.25
CA LEU A 7 9.92 -5.07 -8.32
C LEU A 7 9.59 -3.58 -8.41
N VAL A 8 9.47 -2.92 -7.25
CA VAL A 8 9.15 -1.49 -7.13
C VAL A 8 9.90 -0.91 -5.94
N ASP A 9 10.61 0.19 -6.13
CA ASP A 9 11.11 1.05 -5.05
C ASP A 9 11.09 2.50 -5.55
N THR A 10 9.95 3.16 -5.35
CA THR A 10 9.71 4.51 -5.83
C THR A 10 9.14 5.35 -4.70
N ALA A 11 9.59 6.59 -4.58
CA ALA A 11 8.96 7.58 -3.73
C ALA A 11 8.74 8.86 -4.52
N MET A 12 7.60 9.50 -4.31
CA MET A 12 7.25 10.78 -4.91
C MET A 12 6.64 11.71 -3.87
N MET A 13 6.91 13.01 -4.01
CA MET A 13 6.25 14.06 -3.24
C MET A 13 5.08 14.60 -4.08
N LEU A 14 3.93 14.73 -3.45
CA LEU A 14 2.76 15.36 -4.05
C LEU A 14 2.85 16.89 -3.92
N PRO A 15 2.15 17.66 -4.77
CA PRO A 15 2.18 19.13 -4.74
C PRO A 15 1.68 19.75 -3.42
N ASN A 16 0.87 19.01 -2.67
CA ASN A 16 0.32 19.40 -1.38
C ASN A 16 1.29 19.16 -0.19
N GLY A 17 2.49 18.63 -0.44
CA GLY A 17 3.50 18.33 0.58
C GLY A 17 3.47 16.89 1.10
N GLU A 18 2.44 16.12 0.76
CA GLU A 18 2.33 14.71 1.14
C GLU A 18 3.31 13.84 0.36
N ARG A 19 3.60 12.65 0.88
CA ARG A 19 4.55 11.70 0.29
C ARG A 19 3.90 10.36 0.00
N VAL A 20 4.15 9.89 -1.20
CA VAL A 20 3.80 8.53 -1.64
C VAL A 20 5.06 7.69 -1.73
N ARG A 21 5.08 6.53 -1.08
CA ARG A 21 6.15 5.54 -1.17
C ARG A 21 5.57 4.21 -1.63
N LEU A 22 6.10 3.69 -2.74
CA LEU A 22 5.75 2.41 -3.33
C LEU A 22 6.94 1.48 -3.18
N PHE A 23 6.76 0.36 -2.50
CA PHE A 23 7.79 -0.66 -2.35
C PHE A 23 7.20 -2.04 -2.58
N ALA A 24 7.85 -2.87 -3.40
CA ALA A 24 7.48 -4.25 -3.64
C ALA A 24 8.71 -5.10 -3.99
N VAL A 25 8.78 -6.30 -3.43
CA VAL A 25 9.84 -7.28 -3.69
C VAL A 25 9.23 -8.64 -3.99
N GLU A 26 9.84 -9.41 -4.88
CA GLU A 26 9.46 -10.81 -5.12
C GLU A 26 9.67 -11.61 -3.82
N SER A 27 8.63 -12.31 -3.39
CA SER A 27 8.71 -13.17 -2.21
C SER A 27 7.67 -14.27 -2.28
N SER A 28 8.12 -15.49 -2.53
CA SER A 28 7.35 -16.73 -2.58
C SER A 28 6.68 -17.08 -1.25
N GLU A 29 7.20 -16.54 -0.14
CA GLU A 29 6.61 -16.67 1.20
C GLU A 29 5.32 -15.85 1.37
N TYR A 30 5.06 -14.90 0.47
CA TYR A 30 3.87 -14.06 0.50
C TYR A 30 2.85 -14.49 -0.55
N PRO A 31 1.55 -14.39 -0.24
CA PRO A 31 0.51 -14.63 -1.21
C PRO A 31 0.62 -13.64 -2.37
N GLY A 32 0.45 -14.16 -3.59
CA GLY A 32 0.72 -13.42 -4.82
C GLY A 32 2.20 -13.39 -5.23
N GLY A 33 3.10 -14.03 -4.46
CA GLY A 33 4.54 -14.11 -4.78
C GLY A 33 5.27 -12.78 -4.61
N VAL A 34 4.69 -11.83 -3.89
CA VAL A 34 5.23 -10.48 -3.70
C VAL A 34 5.01 -10.03 -2.27
N ASN A 35 6.00 -9.40 -1.66
CA ASN A 35 5.83 -8.61 -0.45
C ASN A 35 5.80 -7.14 -0.86
N TYR A 36 4.74 -6.42 -0.52
CA TYR A 36 4.62 -5.01 -0.87
C TYR A 36 4.17 -4.15 0.30
N ARG A 37 4.54 -2.87 0.21
CA ARG A 37 4.07 -1.80 1.06
C ARG A 37 3.98 -0.51 0.24
N PHE A 38 2.76 -0.06 0.01
CA PHE A 38 2.46 1.23 -0.60
C PHE A 38 1.89 2.14 0.47
N GLN A 39 2.40 3.36 0.59
CA GLN A 39 2.05 4.25 1.68
C GLN A 39 1.91 5.68 1.16
N HIS A 40 0.81 6.32 1.53
CA HIS A 40 0.54 7.73 1.36
C HIS A 40 0.44 8.36 2.74
N TYR A 41 1.33 9.31 3.03
CA TYR A 41 1.47 9.89 4.35
C TYR A 41 2.04 11.30 4.26
N ASP A 42 1.75 12.11 5.27
CA ASP A 42 2.38 13.41 5.46
C ASP A 42 3.77 13.20 6.09
N PRO A 43 4.87 13.57 5.40
CA PRO A 43 6.21 13.33 5.90
C PRO A 43 6.64 14.27 7.04
N GLU A 44 5.94 15.39 7.24
CA GLU A 44 6.27 16.38 8.28
C GLU A 44 5.69 16.00 9.65
N THR A 45 4.45 15.53 9.64
CA THR A 45 3.67 15.13 10.83
C THR A 45 3.70 13.62 11.07
N GLY A 46 3.98 12.83 10.03
CA GLY A 46 3.92 11.37 10.07
C GLY A 46 2.51 10.80 9.97
N ALA A 47 1.49 11.63 9.68
CA ALA A 47 0.12 11.17 9.52
C ALA A 47 -0.01 10.27 8.27
N GLU A 48 -0.44 9.03 8.46
CA GLU A 48 -0.76 8.12 7.35
C GLU A 48 -2.19 8.39 6.87
N PHE A 49 -2.40 8.41 5.55
CA PHE A 49 -3.72 8.57 4.94
C PHE A 49 -4.21 7.27 4.32
N LEU A 50 -3.31 6.57 3.62
CA LEU A 50 -3.60 5.33 2.92
C LEU A 50 -2.37 4.42 2.94
N ARG A 51 -2.54 3.16 3.32
CA ARG A 51 -1.47 2.16 3.21
C ARG A 51 -2.02 0.85 2.68
N TYR A 52 -1.35 0.30 1.67
CA TYR A 52 -1.61 -1.04 1.15
C TYR A 52 -0.41 -1.89 1.52
N ASP A 53 -0.63 -2.96 2.24
CA ASP A 53 0.41 -3.92 2.55
C ASP A 53 -0.12 -5.34 2.55
N ASN A 54 0.79 -6.30 2.59
CA ASN A 54 0.42 -7.69 2.76
C ASN A 54 1.24 -8.39 3.83
N THR A 55 0.71 -9.53 4.26
CA THR A 55 1.29 -10.34 5.32
C THR A 55 1.35 -11.80 4.91
N ARG A 56 2.28 -12.53 5.55
CA ARG A 56 2.48 -13.97 5.31
C ARG A 56 1.37 -14.83 5.90
N ILE A 57 0.74 -14.34 6.96
CA ILE A 57 -0.28 -15.06 7.74
C ILE A 57 -1.54 -14.20 7.70
N PRO A 58 -2.71 -14.77 7.39
CA PRO A 58 -3.90 -13.97 7.25
C PRO A 58 -4.28 -13.38 8.61
N THR A 59 -4.49 -12.08 8.64
CA THR A 59 -4.99 -11.40 9.84
C THR A 59 -6.48 -11.70 9.99
N HIS A 60 -6.93 -12.04 11.20
CA HIS A 60 -8.35 -12.34 11.46
C HIS A 60 -9.24 -11.17 10.97
N GLY A 61 -9.98 -11.39 9.89
CA GLY A 61 -10.91 -10.41 9.29
C GLY A 61 -10.36 -9.55 8.15
N ALA A 62 -9.04 -9.40 8.01
CA ALA A 62 -8.43 -8.55 6.98
C ALA A 62 -7.74 -9.35 5.85
N GLY A 63 -7.64 -10.67 5.97
CA GLY A 63 -7.06 -11.51 4.93
C GLY A 63 -5.55 -11.37 4.87
N TYR A 64 -4.98 -11.56 3.68
CA TYR A 64 -3.53 -11.42 3.47
C TYR A 64 -3.11 -10.04 2.97
N HIS A 65 -4.01 -9.39 2.23
CA HIS A 65 -3.79 -8.11 1.58
C HIS A 65 -4.70 -7.09 2.24
N HIS A 66 -4.10 -6.05 2.78
CA HIS A 66 -4.76 -5.08 3.62
C HIS A 66 -4.76 -3.71 2.97
N ARG A 67 -5.91 -3.04 3.06
CA ARG A 67 -6.02 -1.60 2.87
C ARG A 67 -6.25 -0.96 4.23
N HIS A 68 -5.33 -0.13 4.63
CA HIS A 68 -5.44 0.77 5.76
C HIS A 68 -5.79 2.16 5.24
N ALA A 69 -6.83 2.79 5.80
CA ALA A 69 -7.14 4.19 5.55
C ALA A 69 -7.46 4.89 6.86
N TRP A 70 -7.03 6.13 6.99
CA TRP A 70 -7.27 6.94 8.19
C TRP A 70 -8.25 8.04 7.86
N ILE A 71 -9.41 8.03 8.53
CA ILE A 71 -10.45 9.06 8.37
C ILE A 71 -10.66 9.70 9.73
N GLY A 72 -10.41 11.00 9.84
CA GLY A 72 -10.51 11.70 11.13
C GLY A 72 -9.54 11.21 12.21
N GLY A 73 -8.45 10.54 11.81
CA GLY A 73 -7.46 9.93 12.72
C GLY A 73 -7.78 8.50 13.15
N GLU A 74 -8.92 7.94 12.76
CA GLU A 74 -9.28 6.54 13.02
C GLU A 74 -8.83 5.65 11.86
N GLU A 75 -8.09 4.59 12.19
CA GLU A 75 -7.64 3.58 11.22
C GLU A 75 -8.77 2.61 10.88
N SER A 76 -9.06 2.47 9.59
CA SER A 76 -9.93 1.44 9.04
C SER A 76 -9.10 0.47 8.20
N VAL A 77 -9.10 -0.80 8.62
CA VAL A 77 -8.36 -1.88 7.95
C VAL A 77 -9.35 -2.86 7.35
N ILE A 78 -9.28 -3.03 6.02
CA ILE A 78 -10.13 -3.96 5.30
C ILE A 78 -9.31 -4.89 4.42
N ALA A 79 -9.84 -6.10 4.19
CA ALA A 79 -9.32 -7.01 3.18
C ALA A 79 -9.53 -6.44 1.77
N ILE A 80 -8.53 -6.56 0.93
CA ILE A 80 -8.62 -6.23 -0.49
C ILE A 80 -8.23 -7.43 -1.36
N GLU A 81 -8.87 -7.57 -2.51
CA GLU A 81 -8.52 -8.60 -3.47
C GLU A 81 -7.23 -8.24 -4.22
N PHE A 82 -6.27 -9.16 -4.20
CA PHE A 82 -5.03 -9.08 -4.97
C PHE A 82 -5.15 -9.93 -6.24
N VAL A 83 -5.15 -9.27 -7.39
CA VAL A 83 -5.15 -9.92 -8.71
C VAL A 83 -3.70 -10.07 -9.18
N ASP A 84 -3.01 -8.94 -9.25
CA ASP A 84 -1.62 -8.80 -9.65
C ASP A 84 -1.09 -7.44 -9.15
N LEU A 85 0.23 -7.25 -9.21
CA LEU A 85 0.91 -6.06 -8.70
C LEU A 85 0.52 -4.77 -9.46
N GLU A 86 0.36 -4.83 -10.78
CA GLU A 86 0.06 -3.68 -11.63
C GLU A 86 -1.37 -3.17 -11.36
N THR A 87 -2.35 -4.08 -11.28
CA THR A 87 -3.73 -3.77 -10.88
C THR A 87 -3.77 -3.17 -9.48
N HIS A 88 -2.96 -3.69 -8.55
CA HIS A 88 -2.90 -3.19 -7.18
C HIS A 88 -2.31 -1.77 -7.09
N LEU A 89 -1.21 -1.51 -7.82
CA LEU A 89 -0.61 -0.17 -7.92
C LEU A 89 -1.60 0.83 -8.52
N THR A 90 -2.23 0.46 -9.64
CA THR A 90 -3.21 1.33 -10.31
C THR A 90 -4.38 1.66 -9.39
N ARG A 91 -4.87 0.69 -8.61
CA ARG A 91 -5.91 0.92 -7.60
C ARG A 91 -5.43 1.90 -6.53
N PHE A 92 -4.25 1.69 -5.98
CA PHE A 92 -3.67 2.56 -4.95
C PHE A 92 -3.49 4.01 -5.45
N GLU A 93 -2.92 4.19 -6.65
CA GLU A 93 -2.77 5.51 -7.26
C GLU A 93 -4.11 6.20 -7.54
N THR A 94 -5.12 5.44 -7.94
CA THR A 94 -6.48 5.96 -8.15
C THR A 94 -7.07 6.48 -6.86
N GLU A 95 -6.87 5.78 -5.73
CA GLU A 95 -7.37 6.21 -4.43
C GLU A 95 -6.61 7.42 -3.88
N ILE A 96 -5.29 7.53 -4.10
CA ILE A 96 -4.54 8.76 -3.77
C ILE A 96 -5.14 9.96 -4.50
N ARG A 97 -5.40 9.84 -5.81
CA ARG A 97 -5.97 10.92 -6.63
C ARG A 97 -7.41 11.26 -6.25
N ALA A 98 -8.16 10.29 -5.72
CA ALA A 98 -9.50 10.53 -5.21
C ALA A 98 -9.45 11.31 -3.89
N ASN A 99 -8.55 10.94 -2.98
CA ASN A 99 -8.38 11.59 -1.68
C ASN A 99 -7.78 13.00 -1.79
N ASP A 100 -6.94 13.29 -2.79
CA ASP A 100 -6.41 14.64 -3.05
C ASP A 100 -7.50 15.66 -3.46
N ARG A 101 -8.71 15.18 -3.78
CA ARG A 101 -9.79 16.00 -4.34
C ARG A 101 -10.89 16.38 -3.34
N GLU A 102 -10.77 15.96 -2.08
CA GLU A 102 -11.77 16.23 -1.01
C GLU A 102 -11.40 17.42 -0.11
#